data_AF-A0AAF0J1A2-F1
#
_entry.id   AF-A0AAF0J1A2-F1
#
_cell.length_a   1.000
_cell.length_b   1.000
_cell.length_c   1.000
_cell.angle_alpha   90.00
_cell.angle_beta   90.00
_cell.angle_gamma   90.00
#
_symmetry.space_group_name_H-M   'P 1'
#
loop_
_entity.id
_entity.type
_entity.pdbx_description
1 polymer ?
#
loop_
_entity_poly.entity_id
_entity_poly.type
_entity_poly.pdbx_seq_one_letter_code
_entity_poly.pdbx_strand_id
1 'polypeptide(L)'
;MASWIATVGALSGASSVVLGALGAHGLKSQMTPQQHATFMTANKYHMLHSVLVFSAASLSPLTLATKIGCYAILGGIVLFSFAIYALNLLPSTSKIHKLLGPVPPFGGTSFIIGWLALAYSRSPYSKYTTVAARATRQALKETERAEAERRAYQALRYQEWKNGEAGEHINLGTEEK
;
A
#
# COMPACT_ATOMS: atom_id res chain seq x y z
N MET A 1 -6.97 -15.59 -3.54
CA MET A 1 -5.97 -15.73 -2.46
C MET A 1 -5.87 -14.41 -1.73
N ALA A 2 -6.06 -14.40 -0.40
CA ALA A 2 -5.83 -13.20 0.39
C ALA A 2 -4.38 -12.74 0.17
N SER A 3 -4.20 -11.48 -0.22
CA SER A 3 -2.86 -10.92 -0.42
C SER A 3 -2.15 -10.88 0.93
N TRP A 4 -0.94 -11.41 1.04
CA TRP A 4 -0.12 -11.31 2.27
C TRP A 4 0.05 -9.84 2.73
N ILE A 5 -0.06 -8.89 1.79
CA ILE A 5 -0.09 -7.44 2.06
C ILE A 5 -1.25 -7.07 2.99
N ALA A 6 -2.42 -7.71 2.84
CA ALA A 6 -3.57 -7.49 3.74
C ALA A 6 -3.24 -7.97 5.16
N THR A 7 -2.60 -9.13 5.30
CA THR A 7 -2.13 -9.63 6.60
C THR A 7 -1.17 -8.64 7.27
N VAL A 8 -0.21 -8.09 6.51
CA VAL A 8 0.72 -7.06 7.00
C VAL A 8 -0.04 -5.79 7.42
N GLY A 9 -1.02 -5.34 6.64
CA GLY A 9 -1.87 -4.19 6.98
C GLY A 9 -2.64 -4.41 8.29
N ALA A 10 -3.20 -5.59 8.49
CA ALA A 10 -3.91 -5.95 9.73
C ALA A 10 -2.98 -5.98 10.94
N LEU A 11 -1.80 -6.61 10.82
CA LEU A 11 -0.79 -6.66 11.89
C LEU A 11 -0.25 -5.26 12.22
N SER A 12 -0.03 -4.43 11.20
CA SER A 12 0.35 -3.03 11.39
C SER A 12 -0.74 -2.26 12.14
N GLY A 13 -2.01 -2.47 11.78
CA GLY A 13 -3.16 -1.88 12.48
C GLY A 13 -3.18 -2.28 13.96
N ALA A 14 -3.02 -3.57 14.25
CA ALA A 14 -2.92 -4.07 15.62
C ALA A 14 -1.76 -3.42 16.39
N SER A 15 -0.59 -3.25 15.77
CA SER A 15 0.55 -2.58 16.40
C SER A 15 0.25 -1.11 16.73
N SER A 16 -0.53 -0.42 15.90
CA SER A 16 -0.95 0.96 16.16
C SER A 16 -1.97 1.08 17.30
N VAL A 17 -2.79 0.04 17.55
CA VAL A 17 -3.64 -0.02 18.75
C VAL A 17 -2.78 -0.11 20.00
N VAL A 18 -1.78 -1.00 19.99
CA VAL A 18 -0.85 -1.19 21.11
C VAL A 18 -0.08 0.10 21.40
N LEU A 19 0.54 0.71 20.37
CA LEU A 19 1.31 1.95 20.52
C LEU A 19 0.42 3.12 20.92
N GLY A 20 -0.80 3.21 20.41
CA GLY A 20 -1.79 4.21 20.81
C GLY A 20 -2.19 4.10 22.29
N ALA A 21 -2.43 2.88 22.78
CA ALA A 21 -2.72 2.64 24.19
C ALA A 21 -1.53 2.99 25.09
N LEU A 22 -0.32 2.60 24.68
CA LEU A 22 0.92 2.97 25.38
C LEU A 22 1.11 4.48 25.43
N GLY A 23 0.90 5.20 24.33
CA GLY A 23 1.00 6.66 24.28
C GLY A 23 -0.02 7.37 25.18
N ALA A 24 -1.28 6.97 25.09
CA ALA A 24 -2.39 7.62 25.79
C ALA A 24 -2.40 7.35 27.30
N HIS A 25 -2.01 6.15 27.73
CA HIS A 25 -2.11 5.72 29.13
C HIS A 25 -0.75 5.48 29.79
N GLY A 26 0.18 4.80 29.12
CA GLY A 26 1.46 4.38 29.72
C GLY A 26 2.56 5.44 29.72
N LEU A 27 2.59 6.31 28.71
CA LEU A 27 3.69 7.25 28.46
C LEU A 27 3.32 8.72 28.69
N LYS A 28 2.03 9.02 28.88
CA LYS A 28 1.53 10.40 28.96
C LYS A 28 2.20 11.24 30.06
N SER A 29 2.48 10.66 31.23
CA SER A 29 3.16 11.35 32.34
C SER A 29 4.67 11.47 32.16
N GLN A 30 5.27 10.71 31.25
CA GLN A 30 6.71 10.68 30.99
C GLN A 30 7.13 11.58 29.83
N MET A 31 6.15 12.10 29.07
CA MET A 31 6.37 12.94 27.89
C MET A 31 6.00 14.38 28.17
N THR A 32 6.77 15.31 27.62
CA THR A 32 6.31 16.71 27.53
C THR A 32 5.03 16.79 26.68
N PRO A 33 4.20 17.85 26.85
CA PRO A 33 2.99 18.02 26.06
C PRO A 33 3.24 17.97 24.54
N GLN A 34 4.38 18.52 24.08
CA GLN A 34 4.78 18.50 22.68
C GLN A 34 5.17 17.09 22.21
N GLN A 35 5.93 16.34 23.02
CA GLN A 35 6.29 14.97 22.69
C GLN A 35 5.04 14.09 22.58
N HIS A 36 4.15 14.16 23.56
CA HIS A 36 2.89 13.42 23.54
C HIS A 36 2.03 13.80 22.31
N ALA A 37 1.94 15.08 21.96
CA ALA A 37 1.20 15.53 20.77
C ALA A 37 1.78 14.96 19.47
N THR A 38 3.10 14.95 19.31
CA THR A 38 3.76 14.39 18.12
C THR A 38 3.68 12.87 18.08
N PHE A 39 3.82 12.19 19.22
CA PHE A 39 3.62 10.74 19.34
C PHE A 39 2.19 10.34 18.93
N MET A 40 1.17 11.05 19.42
CA MET A 40 -0.22 10.78 19.03
C MET A 40 -0.49 11.12 17.56
N THR A 41 0.24 12.08 16.98
CA THR A 41 0.17 12.36 15.53
C THR A 41 0.74 11.19 14.74
N ALA A 42 1.91 10.66 15.12
CA ALA A 42 2.46 9.45 14.51
C ALA A 42 1.48 8.26 14.60
N ASN A 43 0.81 8.09 15.74
CA ASN A 43 -0.18 7.04 15.93
C ASN A 43 -1.42 7.17 15.03
N LYS A 44 -1.91 8.39 14.85
CA LYS A 44 -3.01 8.66 13.90
C LYS A 44 -2.60 8.27 12.48
N TYR A 45 -1.40 8.67 12.04
CA TYR A 45 -0.91 8.32 10.71
C TYR A 45 -0.67 6.81 10.57
N HIS A 46 -0.10 6.15 11.57
CA HIS A 46 0.11 4.71 11.59
C HIS A 46 -1.22 3.94 11.43
N MET A 47 -2.23 4.26 12.23
CA MET A 47 -3.55 3.59 12.16
C MET A 47 -4.23 3.83 10.80
N LEU A 48 -4.36 5.10 10.38
CA LEU A 48 -5.04 5.45 9.12
C LEU A 48 -4.42 4.72 7.92
N HIS A 49 -3.09 4.71 7.85
CA HIS A 49 -2.37 4.08 6.74
C HIS A 49 -2.37 2.56 6.83
N SER A 50 -2.44 1.98 8.04
CA SER A 50 -2.60 0.52 8.20
C SER A 50 -3.96 0.04 7.69
N VAL A 51 -5.03 0.75 8.06
CA VAL A 51 -6.39 0.46 7.56
C VAL A 51 -6.47 0.63 6.04
N LEU A 52 -5.81 1.65 5.50
CA LEU A 52 -5.72 1.87 4.06
C LEU A 52 -5.03 0.70 3.34
N VAL A 53 -3.90 0.21 3.85
CA VAL A 53 -3.19 -0.96 3.27
C VAL A 53 -4.07 -2.21 3.35
N PHE A 54 -4.66 -2.50 4.51
CA PHE A 54 -5.57 -3.65 4.67
C PHE A 54 -6.73 -3.59 3.66
N SER A 55 -7.38 -2.42 3.55
CA SER A 55 -8.51 -2.21 2.65
C SER A 55 -8.10 -2.32 1.18
N ALA A 56 -7.00 -1.66 0.79
CA ALA A 56 -6.49 -1.67 -0.58
C ALA A 56 -6.06 -3.08 -1.02
N ALA A 57 -5.43 -3.84 -0.13
CA ALA A 57 -4.96 -5.21 -0.40
C ALA A 57 -6.07 -6.27 -0.36
N SER A 58 -7.26 -5.92 0.14
CA SER A 58 -8.45 -6.77 0.13
C SER A 58 -9.22 -6.71 -1.21
N LEU A 59 -8.85 -5.78 -2.09
CA LEU A 59 -9.49 -5.59 -3.39
C LEU A 59 -8.88 -6.53 -4.43
N SER A 60 -9.72 -7.22 -5.20
CA SER A 60 -9.28 -8.14 -6.26
C SER A 60 -9.76 -7.66 -7.64
N PRO A 61 -8.91 -7.72 -8.70
CA PRO A 61 -7.49 -8.09 -8.67
C PRO A 61 -6.58 -6.95 -8.15
N LEU A 62 -5.47 -7.30 -7.50
CA LEU A 62 -4.45 -6.32 -7.10
C LEU A 62 -3.62 -5.89 -8.32
N THR A 63 -3.90 -4.69 -8.82
CA THR A 63 -3.11 -4.06 -9.89
C THR A 63 -1.68 -3.77 -9.43
N LEU A 64 -0.75 -3.58 -10.37
CA LEU A 64 0.61 -3.15 -10.05
C LEU A 64 0.63 -1.82 -9.28
N ALA A 65 -0.20 -0.85 -9.70
CA ALA A 65 -0.34 0.43 -9.02
C ALA A 65 -0.84 0.28 -7.57
N THR A 66 -1.79 -0.63 -7.32
CA THR A 66 -2.23 -0.93 -5.94
C THR A 66 -1.09 -1.49 -5.09
N LYS A 67 -0.26 -2.40 -5.64
CA LYS A 67 0.89 -2.96 -4.92
C LYS A 67 1.94 -1.90 -4.60
N ILE A 68 2.29 -1.06 -5.58
CA ILE A 68 3.21 0.08 -5.39
C ILE A 68 2.67 1.00 -4.30
N GLY A 69 1.37 1.32 -4.36
CA GLY A 69 0.70 2.14 -3.34
C GLY A 69 0.83 1.54 -1.95
N CYS A 70 0.53 0.25 -1.79
CA CYS A 70 0.66 -0.43 -0.50
C CYS A 70 2.10 -0.44 0.04
N TYR A 71 3.10 -0.71 -0.79
CA TYR A 71 4.50 -0.71 -0.36
C TYR A 71 4.99 0.69 0.02
N ALA A 72 4.62 1.71 -0.75
CA ALA A 72 4.93 3.10 -0.41
C ALA A 72 4.27 3.50 0.92
N ILE A 73 3.02 3.12 1.16
CA ILE A 73 2.36 3.38 2.43
C ILE A 73 3.05 2.66 3.60
N LEU A 74 3.39 1.38 3.44
CA LEU A 74 4.11 0.62 4.48
C LEU A 74 5.49 1.24 4.78
N GLY A 75 6.22 1.65 3.73
CA GLY A 75 7.47 2.40 3.88
C GLY A 75 7.26 3.74 4.60
N GLY A 76 6.19 4.46 4.27
CA GLY A 76 5.76 5.67 4.97
C GLY A 76 5.48 5.45 6.44
N ILE A 77 4.84 4.34 6.83
CA ILE A 77 4.60 4.00 8.25
C ILE A 77 5.93 3.91 9.00
N VAL A 78 6.92 3.23 8.43
CA VAL A 78 8.25 3.08 9.04
C VAL A 78 8.98 4.43 9.10
N LEU A 79 9.08 5.14 7.98
CA LEU A 79 9.86 6.38 7.88
C LEU A 79 9.22 7.57 8.58
N PHE A 80 7.89 7.62 8.66
CA PHE A 80 7.16 8.70 9.32
C PHE A 80 6.81 8.33 10.77
N SER A 81 6.03 7.27 10.95
CA SER A 81 5.41 6.98 12.25
C SER A 81 6.42 6.40 13.22
N PHE A 82 7.15 5.35 12.82
CA PHE A 82 8.17 4.74 13.68
C PHE A 82 9.36 5.68 13.94
N ALA A 83 9.74 6.53 12.98
CA ALA A 83 10.73 7.57 13.21
C ALA A 83 10.27 8.56 14.30
N ILE A 84 9.02 9.04 14.26
CA ILE A 84 8.49 9.95 15.29
C ILE A 84 8.32 9.25 16.64
N TYR A 85 7.88 7.98 16.67
CA TYR A 85 7.84 7.22 17.94
C TYR A 85 9.24 7.14 18.55
N ALA A 86 10.25 6.78 17.76
CA ALA A 86 11.64 6.70 18.22
C ALA A 86 12.17 8.06 18.67
N LEU A 87 11.89 9.16 17.96
CA LEU A 87 12.28 10.52 18.36
C LEU A 87 11.69 10.91 19.72
N ASN A 88 10.49 10.44 20.05
CA ASN A 88 9.82 10.73 21.31
C ASN A 88 10.29 9.84 22.47
N LEU A 89 10.83 8.66 22.18
CA LEU A 89 11.29 7.70 23.18
C LEU A 89 12.82 7.77 23.43
N LEU A 90 13.59 8.27 22.46
CA LEU A 90 15.04 8.39 22.55
C LEU A 90 15.46 9.73 23.16
N PRO A 91 16.52 9.75 24.01
CA PRO A 91 17.09 11.00 24.49
C PRO A 91 17.58 11.88 23.33
N SER A 92 17.29 13.18 23.41
CA SER A 92 17.69 14.17 22.39
C SER A 92 19.21 14.28 22.20
N THR A 93 19.99 13.83 23.19
CA THR A 93 21.46 13.78 23.12
C THR A 93 21.99 12.62 22.27
N SER A 94 21.17 11.60 22.00
CA SER A 94 21.60 10.41 21.27
C SER A 94 21.89 10.70 19.79
N LYS A 95 22.93 10.06 19.24
CA LYS A 95 23.29 10.17 17.82
C LYS A 95 22.15 9.70 16.91
N ILE A 96 21.40 8.68 17.36
CA ILE A 96 20.27 8.11 16.64
C ILE A 96 19.11 9.12 16.54
N HIS A 97 18.78 9.84 17.62
CA HIS A 97 17.75 10.88 17.59
C HIS A 97 18.08 11.95 16.55
N LYS A 98 19.33 12.43 16.50
CA LYS A 98 19.77 13.42 15.51
C LYS A 98 19.65 12.93 14.07
N LEU A 99 19.94 11.65 13.83
CA LEU A 99 19.82 11.03 12.51
C LEU A 99 18.35 10.84 12.09
N LEU A 100 17.46 10.56 13.04
CA LEU A 100 16.05 10.36 12.78
C LEU A 100 15.27 11.66 12.54
N GLY A 101 15.74 12.80 13.05
CA GLY A 101 15.10 14.10 12.90
C GLY A 101 14.63 14.44 11.47
N PRO A 102 15.48 14.29 10.43
CA PRO A 102 15.10 14.56 9.05
C PRO A 102 14.37 13.41 8.33
N VAL A 103 14.11 12.27 8.98
CA VAL A 103 13.50 11.08 8.33
C VAL A 103 11.98 11.25 8.04
N PRO A 104 11.15 11.82 8.95
CA PRO A 104 9.71 11.90 8.72
C PRO A 104 9.27 12.57 7.41
N PRO A 105 9.88 13.66 6.92
CA PRO A 105 9.55 14.22 5.61
C PRO A 105 9.59 13.20 4.46
N PHE A 106 10.57 12.29 4.45
CA PHE A 106 10.64 11.23 3.44
C PHE A 106 9.49 10.23 3.58
N GLY A 107 9.08 9.92 4.80
CA GLY A 107 7.89 9.11 5.06
C GLY A 107 6.60 9.79 4.59
N GLY A 108 6.49 11.10 4.77
CA GLY A 108 5.39 11.91 4.22
C GLY A 108 5.31 11.85 2.70
N THR A 109 6.45 12.01 2.01
CA THR A 109 6.54 11.82 0.56
C THR A 109 6.12 10.40 0.14
N SER A 110 6.55 9.39 0.90
CA SER A 110 6.17 7.99 0.66
C SER A 110 4.66 7.78 0.77
N PHE A 111 3.99 8.37 1.77
CA PHE A 111 2.54 8.36 1.87
C PHE A 111 1.86 9.03 0.67
N ILE A 112 2.35 10.18 0.22
CA ILE A 112 1.81 10.88 -0.96
C ILE A 112 1.88 9.99 -2.20
N ILE A 113 3.04 9.38 -2.46
CA ILE A 113 3.21 8.42 -3.56
C ILE A 113 2.22 7.26 -3.43
N GLY A 114 2.04 6.76 -2.20
CA GLY A 114 1.07 5.74 -1.87
C GLY A 114 -0.35 6.07 -2.30
N TRP A 115 -0.86 7.22 -1.85
CA TRP A 115 -2.19 7.71 -2.19
C TRP A 115 -2.38 7.95 -3.69
N LEU A 116 -1.40 8.57 -4.35
CA LEU A 116 -1.44 8.83 -5.78
C LEU A 116 -1.47 7.52 -6.60
N ALA A 117 -0.70 6.51 -6.18
CA ALA A 117 -0.72 5.20 -6.84
C ALA A 117 -2.07 4.48 -6.67
N LEU A 118 -2.69 4.58 -5.49
CA LEU A 118 -4.04 4.04 -5.27
C LEU A 118 -5.10 4.77 -6.10
N ALA A 119 -5.03 6.10 -6.19
CA ALA A 119 -5.91 6.90 -7.04
C ALA A 119 -5.74 6.53 -8.52
N TYR A 120 -4.49 6.44 -9.00
CA TYR A 120 -4.18 6.04 -10.37
C TYR A 120 -4.68 4.62 -10.68
N SER A 121 -4.60 3.69 -9.73
CA SER A 121 -5.12 2.33 -9.90
C SER A 121 -6.61 2.26 -10.20
N ARG A 122 -7.41 3.28 -9.83
CA ARG A 122 -8.86 3.33 -10.07
C ARG A 122 -9.25 4.24 -11.20
N SER A 123 -8.28 4.97 -11.74
CA SER A 123 -8.48 5.80 -12.90
C SER A 123 -8.74 4.94 -14.15
N PRO A 124 -9.69 5.32 -15.03
CA PRO A 124 -9.91 4.63 -16.31
C PRO A 124 -8.65 4.64 -17.18
N TYR A 125 -7.73 5.59 -16.95
CA TYR A 125 -6.46 5.66 -17.66
C TYR A 125 -5.53 4.46 -17.43
N SER A 126 -5.74 3.71 -16.34
CA SER A 126 -5.03 2.44 -16.11
C SER A 126 -5.31 1.40 -17.21
N LYS A 127 -6.44 1.50 -17.93
CA LYS A 127 -6.73 0.65 -19.09
C LYS A 127 -5.80 0.96 -20.25
N TYR A 128 -5.53 2.23 -20.54
CA TYR A 128 -4.67 2.62 -21.66
C TYR A 128 -3.22 2.16 -21.46
N THR A 129 -2.72 2.10 -20.23
CA THR A 129 -1.36 1.57 -19.99
C THR A 129 -1.27 0.08 -20.23
N THR A 130 -2.34 -0.69 -19.99
CA THR A 130 -2.37 -2.11 -20.37
C THR A 130 -2.39 -2.31 -21.89
N VAL A 131 -3.10 -1.44 -22.62
CA VAL A 131 -3.12 -1.45 -24.10
C VAL A 131 -1.75 -1.06 -24.66
N ALA A 132 -1.17 0.04 -24.19
CA ALA A 132 0.17 0.48 -24.60
C ALA A 132 1.23 -0.58 -24.29
N ALA A 133 1.20 -1.18 -23.08
CA ALA A 133 2.12 -2.26 -22.73
C ALA A 133 1.94 -3.50 -23.62
N ARG A 134 0.71 -3.81 -24.07
CA ARG A 134 0.47 -4.90 -25.04
C ARG A 134 1.10 -4.56 -26.39
N ALA A 135 0.89 -3.35 -26.90
CA ALA A 135 1.51 -2.90 -28.15
C ALA A 135 3.05 -2.93 -28.08
N THR A 136 3.65 -2.47 -26.97
CA THR A 136 5.10 -2.53 -26.76
C THR A 136 5.62 -3.98 -26.71
N ARG A 137 4.90 -4.90 -26.07
CA ARG A 137 5.28 -6.33 -26.05
C ARG A 137 5.25 -6.95 -27.44
N GLN A 138 4.27 -6.60 -28.27
CA GLN A 138 4.18 -7.09 -29.64
C GLN A 138 5.35 -6.64 -30.51
N ALA A 139 6.00 -5.53 -30.17
CA ALA A 139 7.19 -5.02 -30.85
C ALA A 139 8.52 -5.65 -30.39
N LEU A 140 8.52 -6.53 -29.37
CA LEU A 140 9.73 -7.21 -28.89
C LEU A 140 10.17 -8.36 -29.81
N LYS A 141 11.44 -8.77 -29.70
CA LYS A 141 11.95 -9.98 -30.36
C LYS A 141 11.21 -11.21 -29.83
N GLU A 142 11.10 -12.26 -30.66
CA GLU A 142 10.30 -13.46 -30.36
C GLU A 142 10.57 -14.06 -28.98
N THR A 143 11.85 -14.20 -28.62
CA THR A 143 12.28 -14.77 -27.34
C THR A 143 11.83 -13.93 -26.15
N GLU A 144 11.97 -12.60 -26.25
CA GLU A 144 11.61 -11.63 -25.22
C GLU A 144 10.08 -11.44 -25.13
N ARG A 145 9.40 -11.45 -26.28
CA ARG A 145 7.94 -11.38 -26.37
C ARG A 145 7.30 -12.57 -25.68
N ALA A 146 7.78 -13.79 -25.95
CA ALA A 146 7.27 -15.00 -25.32
C ALA A 146 7.40 -14.94 -23.79
N GLU A 147 8.51 -14.43 -23.26
CA GLU A 147 8.68 -14.26 -21.81
C GLU A 147 7.80 -13.14 -21.22
N ALA A 148 7.57 -12.06 -21.96
CA ALA A 148 6.71 -10.97 -21.55
C ALA A 148 5.22 -11.37 -21.57
N GLU A 149 4.79 -12.17 -22.54
CA GLU A 149 3.41 -12.68 -22.67
C GLU A 149 3.09 -13.71 -21.60
N ARG A 150 4.03 -14.60 -21.25
CA ARG A 150 3.86 -15.54 -20.11
C ARG A 150 3.49 -14.81 -18.81
N ARG A 151 4.04 -13.62 -18.58
CA ARG A 151 3.75 -12.80 -17.39
C ARG A 151 2.43 -12.02 -17.49
N ALA A 152 1.94 -11.80 -18.70
CA ALA A 152 0.76 -11.00 -18.98
C ALA A 152 -0.51 -11.85 -19.17
N TYR A 153 -0.37 -13.16 -19.33
CA TYR A 153 -1.49 -14.08 -19.55
C TYR A 153 -2.45 -14.08 -18.35
N GLN A 154 -3.73 -13.80 -18.61
CA GLN A 154 -4.81 -13.87 -17.64
C GLN A 154 -5.97 -14.66 -18.24
N ALA A 155 -6.13 -15.91 -17.80
CA ALA A 155 -7.31 -16.71 -18.12
C ALA A 155 -8.48 -16.27 -17.23
N LEU A 156 -9.10 -15.14 -17.55
CA LEU A 156 -10.26 -14.63 -16.82
C LEU A 156 -11.54 -15.12 -17.49
N ARG A 157 -12.42 -15.72 -16.70
CA ARG A 157 -13.79 -16.05 -17.11
C ARG A 157 -14.73 -15.21 -16.27
N TYR A 158 -15.71 -14.58 -16.92
CA TYR A 158 -16.78 -13.89 -16.21
C TYR A 158 -18.13 -14.25 -16.82
N GLN A 159 -19.17 -14.08 -16.01
CA GLN A 159 -20.56 -14.30 -16.40
C GLN A 159 -21.36 -13.21 -15.71
N GLU A 160 -22.21 -12.52 -16.47
CA GLU A 160 -23.11 -11.52 -15.90
C GLU A 160 -24.35 -12.24 -15.38
N TRP A 161 -24.73 -12.04 -14.13
CA TRP A 161 -25.94 -12.62 -13.54
C TRP A 161 -26.99 -11.52 -13.37
N LYS A 162 -28.20 -11.74 -13.91
CA LYS A 162 -29.33 -10.80 -13.82
C LYS A 162 -30.54 -11.53 -13.26
N ASN A 163 -31.14 -11.01 -12.19
CA ASN A 163 -32.31 -11.60 -11.54
C ASN A 163 -32.16 -13.09 -11.14
N GLY A 164 -30.92 -13.53 -10.82
CA GLY A 164 -30.63 -14.92 -10.48
C GLY A 164 -30.45 -15.85 -11.68
N GLU A 165 -30.62 -15.34 -12.90
CA GLU A 165 -30.34 -16.05 -14.14
C GLU A 165 -28.90 -15.76 -14.59
N ALA A 166 -28.19 -16.84 -14.95
CA ALA A 166 -26.82 -16.77 -15.39
C ALA A 166 -26.79 -16.40 -16.88
N GLY A 167 -26.12 -15.30 -17.23
CA GLY A 167 -25.90 -14.88 -18.61
C GLY A 167 -24.85 -15.71 -19.33
N GLU A 168 -24.34 -15.22 -20.46
CA GLU A 168 -23.34 -15.93 -21.25
C GLU A 168 -21.99 -16.03 -20.51
N HIS A 169 -21.33 -17.19 -20.63
CA HIS A 169 -19.96 -17.36 -20.16
C HIS A 169 -18.98 -16.70 -21.13
N ILE A 170 -18.34 -15.62 -20.71
CA ILE A 170 -17.35 -14.91 -21.51
C ILE A 170 -15.96 -15.26 -21.03
N ASN A 171 -15.13 -15.78 -21.95
CA ASN A 171 -13.73 -16.11 -21.69
C ASN A 171 -12.83 -15.01 -22.25
N LEU A 172 -12.22 -14.21 -21.37
CA LEU A 172 -11.30 -13.13 -21.71
C LEU A 172 -9.85 -13.61 -21.94
N GLY A 173 -9.61 -14.93 -21.81
CA GLY A 173 -8.27 -15.54 -21.80
C GLY A 173 -7.78 -16.17 -23.11
N THR A 174 -8.54 -16.06 -24.20
CA THR A 174 -8.22 -16.69 -25.47
C THR A 174 -8.54 -15.72 -26.60
N GLU A 175 -7.51 -15.12 -27.19
CA GLU A 175 -7.58 -14.93 -28.64
C GLU A 175 -7.59 -16.36 -29.21
N GLU A 176 -8.70 -16.72 -29.87
CA GLU A 176 -8.71 -17.89 -30.74
C GLU A 176 -7.52 -17.76 -31.70
N LYS A 177 -6.81 -18.88 -31.87
CA LYS A 177 -5.71 -19.02 -32.81
C LYS A 177 -6.15 -18.67 -34.23
#